data_AF-F2J6J2-F1
#
_entry.id   AF-F2J6J2-F1
#
_cell.length_a   1.000
_cell.length_b   1.000
_cell.length_c   1.000
_cell.angle_alpha   90.00
_cell.angle_beta   90.00
_cell.angle_gamma   90.00
#
_symmetry.space_group_name_H-M   'P 1'
#
loop_
_entity.id
_entity.type
_entity.pdbx_description
1 polymer ?
#
loop_
_entity_poly.entity_id
_entity_poly.type
_entity_poly.pdbx_seq_one_letter_code
_entity_poly.pdbx_strand_id
1 'polypeptide(L)'
;MSGETMLKHAASVVAERRKIYGEPAAAMAVVARRWSITLGRPITPAEVVLCLIDLKLARLGHDPKHQDSILDIAGYAAVLQEVGR
;
A
#
# COMPACT_ATOMS: atom_id res chain seq x y z
N MET A 1 -0.27 -16.20 14.37
CA MET A 1 -1.50 -15.70 13.71
C MET A 1 -1.73 -16.53 12.46
N SER A 2 -2.96 -16.99 12.17
CA SER A 2 -3.25 -17.68 10.91
C SER A 2 -3.31 -16.68 9.75
N GLY A 3 -3.19 -17.16 8.51
CA GLY A 3 -3.33 -16.31 7.32
C GLY A 3 -4.69 -15.59 7.27
N GLU A 4 -5.77 -16.29 7.62
CA GLU A 4 -7.12 -15.70 7.67
C GLU A 4 -7.22 -14.54 8.68
N THR A 5 -6.71 -14.74 9.91
CA THR A 5 -6.72 -13.67 10.93
C THR A 5 -5.88 -12.47 10.48
N MET A 6 -4.75 -12.72 9.80
CA MET A 6 -3.91 -11.66 9.24
C MET A 6 -4.65 -10.84 8.18
N LEU A 7 -5.33 -11.49 7.24
CA LEU A 7 -6.10 -10.81 6.19
C LEU A 7 -7.24 -9.97 6.77
N LYS A 8 -7.97 -10.49 7.78
CA LYS A 8 -8.99 -9.72 8.50
C LYS A 8 -8.40 -8.49 9.18
N HIS A 9 -7.22 -8.62 9.78
CA HIS A 9 -6.52 -7.50 10.39
C HIS A 9 -6.10 -6.46 9.34
N ALA A 10 -5.54 -6.87 8.20
CA ALA A 10 -5.19 -5.96 7.12
C ALA A 10 -6.40 -5.16 6.62
N ALA A 11 -7.53 -5.84 6.43
CA ALA A 11 -8.79 -5.19 6.02
C ALA A 11 -9.26 -4.15 7.05
N SER A 12 -9.17 -4.46 8.35
CA SER A 12 -9.49 -3.50 9.41
C SER A 12 -8.56 -2.29 9.38
N VAL A 13 -7.26 -2.48 9.20
CA VAL A 13 -6.30 -1.36 9.12
C VAL A 13 -6.61 -0.45 7.92
N VAL A 14 -6.93 -1.03 6.76
CA VAL A 14 -7.34 -0.25 5.58
C VAL A 14 -8.62 0.55 5.86
N ALA A 15 -9.61 -0.08 6.49
CA ALA A 15 -10.87 0.59 6.86
C ALA A 15 -10.65 1.74 7.86
N GLU A 16 -9.81 1.56 8.88
CA GLU A 16 -9.48 2.62 9.84
C GLU A 16 -8.72 3.77 9.17
N ARG A 17 -7.73 3.46 8.31
CA ARG A 17 -7.01 4.50 7.56
C ARG A 17 -7.94 5.29 6.64
N ARG A 18 -8.94 4.64 6.04
CA ARG A 18 -9.96 5.31 5.22
C ARG A 18 -10.77 6.33 6.03
N LYS A 19 -11.13 6.02 7.28
CA LYS A 19 -11.85 6.96 8.16
C LYS A 19 -11.02 8.22 8.48
N ILE A 20 -9.70 8.07 8.58
CA ILE A 20 -8.79 9.16 8.95
C ILE A 20 -8.37 10.00 7.73
N TYR A 21 -8.01 9.34 6.63
CA TYR A 21 -7.37 9.98 5.47
C TYR A 21 -8.28 10.08 4.24
N GLY A 22 -9.47 9.50 4.30
CA GLY A 22 -10.38 9.39 3.15
C GLY A 22 -10.02 8.24 2.21
N GLU A 23 -10.53 8.34 0.97
CA GLU A 23 -10.38 7.29 -0.03
C GLU A 23 -8.90 7.01 -0.39
N PRO A 24 -8.43 5.75 -0.35
CA PRO A 24 -7.05 5.39 -0.69
C PRO A 24 -6.65 5.87 -2.09
N ALA A 25 -7.57 5.82 -3.06
CA ALA A 25 -7.34 6.32 -4.42
C ALA A 25 -6.97 7.80 -4.46
N ALA A 26 -7.61 8.63 -3.62
CA ALA A 26 -7.28 10.05 -3.53
C ALA A 26 -5.87 10.24 -2.96
N ALA A 27 -5.51 9.50 -1.91
CA ALA A 27 -4.17 9.56 -1.33
C ALA A 27 -3.09 9.11 -2.34
N MET A 28 -3.30 8.00 -3.05
CA MET A 28 -2.36 7.52 -4.05
C MET A 28 -2.23 8.48 -5.25
N ALA A 29 -3.32 9.14 -5.67
CA ALA A 29 -3.28 10.18 -6.71
C ALA A 29 -2.48 11.42 -6.28
N VAL A 30 -2.55 11.81 -5.01
CA VAL A 30 -1.72 12.90 -4.46
C VAL A 30 -0.24 12.51 -4.50
N VAL A 31 0.11 11.30 -4.06
CA VAL A 31 1.50 10.81 -4.10
C VAL A 31 2.01 10.71 -5.53
N ALA A 32 1.21 10.15 -6.44
CA ALA A 32 1.56 10.00 -7.85
C ALA A 32 1.89 11.35 -8.50
N ARG A 33 1.08 12.39 -8.22
CA ARG A 33 1.36 13.76 -8.69
C ARG A 33 2.67 14.31 -8.15
N ARG A 34 2.92 14.13 -6.86
CA ARG A 34 4.17 14.60 -6.23
C ARG A 34 5.39 13.89 -6.84
N TRP A 35 5.33 12.57 -6.98
CA TRP A 35 6.40 11.78 -7.56
C TRP A 35 6.61 12.10 -9.04
N SER A 36 5.54 12.44 -9.76
CA SER A 36 5.66 12.86 -11.17
C SER A 36 6.51 14.13 -11.32
N ILE A 37 6.35 15.07 -10.39
CA ILE A 37 7.18 16.29 -10.34
C ILE A 37 8.63 15.92 -10.00
N THR A 38 8.82 15.13 -8.95
CA THR A 38 10.16 14.74 -8.48
C THR A 38 10.96 13.96 -9.53
N LEU A 39 10.30 13.06 -10.27
CA LEU A 39 10.96 12.13 -11.20
C LEU A 39 10.95 12.63 -12.65
N GLY A 40 10.26 13.75 -12.94
CA GLY A 40 10.20 14.33 -14.29
C GLY A 40 9.44 13.48 -15.31
N ARG A 41 8.60 12.52 -14.87
CA ARG A 41 7.75 11.70 -15.74
C ARG A 41 6.39 11.44 -15.10
N PRO A 42 5.31 11.19 -15.86
CA PRO A 42 4.05 10.76 -15.29
C PRO A 42 4.20 9.49 -14.45
N ILE A 43 3.60 9.51 -13.27
CA ILE A 43 3.43 8.38 -12.34
C ILE A 43 1.95 8.19 -12.10
N THR A 44 1.51 6.94 -12.13
CA THR A 44 0.13 6.54 -11.85
C THR A 44 -0.06 6.15 -10.38
N PRO A 45 -1.29 6.23 -9.83
CA PRO A 45 -1.59 5.71 -8.50
C PRO A 45 -1.21 4.24 -8.32
N ALA A 46 -1.40 3.41 -9.35
CA ALA A 46 -1.01 2.00 -9.33
C ALA A 46 0.51 1.82 -9.20
N GLU A 47 1.32 2.59 -9.94
CA GLU A 47 2.78 2.59 -9.80
C GLU A 47 3.21 2.96 -8.38
N VAL A 48 2.55 3.93 -7.74
CA VAL A 48 2.83 4.26 -6.33
C VAL A 48 2.64 3.05 -5.43
N VAL A 49 1.50 2.36 -5.54
CA VAL A 49 1.19 1.19 -4.70
C VAL A 49 2.20 0.06 -4.94
N LEU A 50 2.57 -0.19 -6.19
CA LEU A 50 3.60 -1.20 -6.53
C LEU A 50 4.95 -0.87 -5.89
N CYS A 51 5.41 0.39 -5.98
CA CYS A 51 6.65 0.79 -5.32
C CYS A 51 6.58 0.69 -3.79
N LEU A 52 5.41 0.93 -3.18
CA LEU A 52 5.23 0.75 -1.74
C LEU A 52 5.25 -0.73 -1.33
N ILE A 53 4.77 -1.64 -2.19
CA ILE A 53 4.94 -3.09 -2.00
C ILE A 53 6.41 -3.47 -2.07
N ASP A 54 7.15 -2.99 -3.07
CA ASP A 54 8.59 -3.25 -3.21
C ASP A 54 9.38 -2.80 -1.98
N LEU A 55 9.02 -1.66 -1.38
CA LEU A 55 9.63 -1.19 -0.13
C LEU A 55 9.44 -2.20 1.02
N LYS A 56 8.27 -2.85 1.11
CA LYS A 56 8.01 -3.87 2.14
C LYS A 56 8.74 -5.17 1.83
N LEU A 57 8.83 -5.56 0.57
CA LEU A 57 9.64 -6.70 0.14
C LEU A 57 11.12 -6.50 0.45
N ALA A 58 11.66 -5.31 0.20
CA ALA A 58 13.03 -4.97 0.56
C ALA A 58 13.27 -5.11 2.08
N ARG A 59 12.31 -4.66 2.91
CA ARG A 59 12.39 -4.83 4.37
C ARG A 59 12.33 -6.31 4.79
N LEU A 60 11.49 -7.12 4.14
CA LEU A 60 11.42 -8.56 4.38
C LEU A 60 12.67 -9.32 3.91
N GLY A 61 13.37 -8.81 2.90
CA GLY A 61 14.69 -9.32 2.52
C GLY A 61 15.72 -9.18 3.64
N HIS A 62 15.57 -8.17 4.51
CA HIS A 62 16.41 -7.99 5.70
C HIS A 62 15.89 -8.77 6.92
N ASP A 63 14.60 -8.65 7.24
CA ASP A 63 13.93 -9.39 8.31
C ASP A 63 12.69 -10.12 7.77
N PRO A 64 12.82 -11.42 7.42
CA PRO A 64 11.71 -12.22 6.89
C PRO A 64 10.54 -12.40 7.85
N LYS A 65 10.70 -12.10 9.14
CA LYS A 65 9.66 -12.25 10.17
C LYS A 65 8.98 -10.91 10.51
N HIS A 66 9.30 -9.83 9.80
CA HIS A 66 8.77 -8.50 10.07
C HIS A 66 7.26 -8.41 9.77
N GLN A 67 6.43 -8.58 10.82
CA GLN A 67 4.98 -8.75 10.69
C GLN A 67 4.26 -7.55 10.07
N ASP A 68 4.69 -6.33 10.40
CA ASP A 68 4.14 -5.09 9.85
C ASP A 68 4.31 -5.02 8.32
N SER A 69 5.44 -5.52 7.79
CA SER A 69 5.65 -5.56 6.34
C SER A 69 4.74 -6.54 5.64
N ILE A 70 4.52 -7.72 6.24
CA ILE A 70 3.60 -8.73 5.71
C ILE A 70 2.17 -8.18 5.68
N LEU A 71 1.75 -7.51 6.75
CA LEU A 71 0.44 -6.90 6.87
C LEU A 71 0.25 -5.75 5.86
N ASP A 72 1.24 -4.87 5.74
CA ASP A 72 1.21 -3.74 4.80
C ASP A 72 1.14 -4.24 3.35
N ILE A 73 1.83 -5.33 2.97
CA ILE A 73 1.71 -5.90 1.62
C ILE A 73 0.27 -6.31 1.33
N ALA A 74 -0.40 -6.99 2.26
CA ALA A 74 -1.81 -7.36 2.09
C ALA A 74 -2.71 -6.13 1.99
N GLY A 75 -2.46 -5.11 2.80
CA GLY A 75 -3.18 -3.83 2.74
C GLY A 75 -2.97 -3.09 1.41
N TYR A 76 -1.74 -3.01 0.93
CA TYR A 76 -1.41 -2.39 -0.36
C TYR A 76 -1.98 -3.17 -1.54
N ALA A 77 -2.01 -4.51 -1.50
CA ALA A 77 -2.67 -5.31 -2.53
C ALA A 77 -4.18 -4.99 -2.62
N ALA A 78 -4.85 -4.79 -1.48
CA ALA A 78 -6.24 -4.35 -1.46
C ALA A 78 -6.41 -2.94 -2.06
N VAL A 79 -5.51 -2.00 -1.72
CA VAL A 79 -5.52 -0.65 -2.32
C VAL A 79 -5.24 -0.70 -3.82
N LEU A 80 -4.34 -1.56 -4.29
CA LEU A 80 -4.03 -1.74 -5.71
C LEU A 80 -5.28 -2.12 -6.52
N GLN A 81 -6.11 -3.02 -5.98
CA GLN A 81 -7.38 -3.43 -6.58
C GLN A 81 -8.37 -2.26 -6.72
N GLU A 82 -8.32 -1.28 -5.82
CA GLU A 82 -9.20 -0.10 -5.87
C GLU A 82 -8.71 0.96 -6.86
N VAL A 83 -7.40 1.15 -6.99
CA VAL A 83 -6.82 2.18 -7.86
C VAL A 83 -6.57 1.73 -9.30
N GLY A 84 -6.58 0.43 -9.56
CA GLY A 84 -6.46 -0.16 -10.90
C GLY A 84 -7.78 -0.22 -11.68
N ARG A 85 -8.88 0.28 -11.12
CA ARG A 85 -10.18 0.44 -11.78
C ARG A 85 -10.38 1.90 -12.22
#